data_AF-A0A1U9KMH3-F1
#
_entry.id   AF-A0A1U9KMH3-F1
#
_cell.length_a   1.000
_cell.length_b   1.000
_cell.length_c   1.000
_cell.angle_alpha   90.00
_cell.angle_beta   90.00
_cell.angle_gamma   90.00
#
_symmetry.space_group_name_H-M   'P 1'
#
loop_
_entity.id
_entity.type
_entity.pdbx_description
1 polymer ?
#
loop_
_entity_poly.entity_id
_entity_poly.type
_entity_poly.pdbx_seq_one_letter_code
_entity_poly.pdbx_strand_id
1 'polypeptide(L)'
;MMKLRLDKSRTDTRFVWYWLQSTVVRDHIKRFAKGTSPTMKKISQSIVGAIPFPVHLSIDQQTDIVAKLRTFQEKLDAVRVLQIETATELDAMLPAILDKAFRGELS
;
A
#
# COMPACT_ATOMS: atom_id res chain seq x y z
N MET A 1 -9.69 7.70 18.19
CA MET A 1 -9.23 6.44 17.55
C MET A 1 -10.29 5.37 17.80
N MET A 2 -10.78 4.72 16.75
CA MET A 2 -11.81 3.67 16.86
C MET A 2 -11.14 2.29 16.89
N LYS A 3 -11.55 1.41 17.81
CA LYS A 3 -11.08 0.02 17.88
C LYS A 3 -12.12 -0.89 17.24
N LEU A 4 -11.71 -1.66 16.23
CA LEU A 4 -12.53 -2.72 15.64
C LEU A 4 -12.29 -4.02 16.41
N ARG A 5 -13.36 -4.69 16.84
CA ARG A 5 -13.29 -6.04 17.40
C ARG A 5 -13.62 -7.03 16.29
N LEU A 6 -12.69 -7.91 16.00
CA LEU A 6 -12.81 -8.92 14.95
C LEU A 6 -12.92 -10.30 15.58
N ASP A 7 -13.78 -11.13 15.02
CA ASP A 7 -13.83 -12.55 15.33
C ASP A 7 -12.73 -13.28 14.56
N LYS A 8 -11.68 -13.68 15.27
CA LYS A 8 -10.51 -14.35 14.67
C LYS A 8 -10.81 -15.73 14.11
N SER A 9 -11.94 -16.34 14.48
CA SER A 9 -12.35 -17.64 13.91
C SER A 9 -12.91 -17.50 12.49
N ARG A 10 -13.33 -16.29 12.09
CA ARG A 10 -13.99 -16.01 10.82
C ARG A 10 -13.23 -15.01 9.96
N THR A 11 -12.31 -14.26 10.55
CA THR A 11 -11.71 -13.09 9.91
C THR A 11 -10.20 -12.99 10.14
N ASP A 12 -9.44 -12.87 9.05
CA ASP A 12 -8.02 -12.53 9.09
C ASP A 12 -7.87 -11.01 9.29
N THR A 13 -7.12 -10.60 10.30
CA THR A 13 -6.90 -9.18 10.62
C THR A 13 -6.16 -8.44 9.50
N ARG A 14 -5.25 -9.12 8.80
CA ARG A 14 -4.50 -8.56 7.64
C ARG A 14 -5.44 -8.36 6.47
N PHE A 15 -6.34 -9.31 6.24
CA PHE A 15 -7.36 -9.17 5.20
C PHE A 15 -8.23 -7.93 5.46
N VAL A 16 -8.71 -7.74 6.69
CA VAL A 16 -9.49 -6.54 7.06
C VAL A 16 -8.67 -5.26 6.82
N TRP A 17 -7.38 -5.27 7.14
CA TRP A 17 -6.51 -4.12 6.91
C TRP A 17 -6.40 -3.75 5.42
N TYR A 18 -6.25 -4.73 4.52
CA TYR A 18 -6.27 -4.50 3.07
C TYR A 18 -7.66 -4.12 2.57
N TRP A 19 -8.72 -4.77 3.04
CA TRP A 19 -10.10 -4.48 2.68
C TRP A 19 -10.49 -3.04 3.03
N LEU A 20 -10.10 -2.53 4.20
CA LEU A 20 -10.33 -1.14 4.61
C LEU A 20 -9.67 -0.11 3.67
N GLN A 21 -8.64 -0.52 2.92
CA GLN A 21 -7.95 0.33 1.95
C GLN A 21 -8.52 0.21 0.54
N SER A 22 -9.42 -0.73 0.28
CA SER A 22 -10.06 -0.92 -1.02
C SER A 22 -10.86 0.30 -1.44
N THR A 23 -11.06 0.44 -2.75
CA THR A 23 -11.86 1.52 -3.35
C THR A 23 -13.28 1.52 -2.82
N VAL A 24 -13.91 0.34 -2.69
CA VAL A 24 -15.26 0.18 -2.13
C VAL A 24 -15.37 0.81 -0.74
N VAL A 25 -14.42 0.53 0.14
CA VAL A 25 -14.42 1.11 1.50
C VAL A 25 -14.13 2.61 1.46
N ARG A 26 -13.11 3.03 0.70
CA ARG A 26 -12.75 4.45 0.58
C ARG A 26 -13.91 5.29 0.04
N ASP A 27 -14.64 4.78 -0.94
CA ASP A 27 -15.75 5.51 -1.57
C ASP A 27 -16.99 5.53 -0.67
N HIS A 28 -17.25 4.45 0.08
CA HIS A 28 -18.25 4.46 1.15
C HIS A 28 -17.93 5.54 2.20
N ILE A 29 -16.68 5.59 2.68
CA ILE A 29 -16.23 6.61 3.64
C ILE A 29 -16.39 8.01 3.06
N LYS A 30 -15.93 8.26 1.82
CA LYS A 30 -16.06 9.58 1.18
C LYS A 30 -17.52 10.05 1.07
N ARG A 31 -18.43 9.12 0.74
CA ARG A 31 -19.85 9.41 0.53
C ARG A 31 -20.59 9.73 1.82
N PHE A 32 -20.27 9.03 2.91
CA PHE A 32 -21.03 9.13 4.16
C PHE A 32 -20.33 9.91 5.27
N ALA A 33 -19.01 10.15 5.20
CA ALA A 33 -18.31 10.94 6.19
C ALA A 33 -18.79 12.40 6.19
N LYS A 34 -19.16 12.89 7.38
CA LYS A 34 -19.72 14.23 7.58
C LYS A 34 -18.63 15.18 8.09
N GLY A 35 -18.67 16.42 7.64
CA GLY A 35 -17.76 17.47 8.06
C GLY A 35 -17.81 18.66 7.10
N THR A 36 -17.85 19.86 7.65
CA THR A 36 -17.85 21.13 6.89
C THR A 36 -16.45 21.56 6.44
N SER A 37 -15.40 20.95 7.01
CA SER A 37 -14.01 21.18 6.61
C SER A 37 -13.56 20.17 5.56
N PRO A 38 -12.96 20.60 4.43
CA PRO A 38 -12.39 19.71 3.41
C PRO A 38 -11.33 18.75 3.96
N THR A 39 -10.63 19.15 5.02
CA THR A 39 -9.47 18.46 5.60
C THR A 39 -9.80 17.57 6.79
N MET A 40 -10.96 17.75 7.44
CA MET A 40 -11.31 17.04 8.69
C MET A 40 -12.74 16.51 8.66
N LYS A 41 -12.97 15.46 7.87
CA LYS A 41 -14.25 14.71 7.92
C LYS A 41 -14.25 13.75 9.11
N LYS A 42 -15.22 13.89 10.01
CA LYS A 42 -15.44 12.93 11.10
C LYS A 42 -16.29 11.78 10.57
N ILE A 43 -15.85 10.55 10.82
CA ILE A 43 -16.62 9.34 10.53
C ILE A 43 -17.09 8.70 11.83
N SER A 44 -18.38 8.38 11.90
CA SER A 44 -18.96 7.69 13.05
C SER A 44 -18.75 6.17 12.95
N GLN A 45 -18.77 5.49 14.09
CA GLN A 45 -18.70 4.03 14.13
C GLN A 45 -19.84 3.37 13.35
N SER A 46 -21.03 3.98 13.36
CA SER A 46 -22.20 3.50 12.62
C SER A 46 -21.97 3.49 11.10
N ILE A 47 -21.30 4.51 10.56
CA ILE A 47 -20.96 4.53 9.13
C ILE A 47 -19.97 3.42 8.81
N VAL A 48 -18.95 3.21 9.66
CA VAL A 48 -17.96 2.15 9.43
C VAL A 48 -18.59 0.76 9.56
N GLY A 49 -19.49 0.55 10.52
CA GLY A 49 -20.23 -0.70 10.69
C GLY A 49 -21.20 -1.00 9.54
N ALA A 50 -21.61 0.01 8.76
CA ALA A 50 -22.48 -0.15 7.60
C ALA A 50 -21.72 -0.44 6.30
N ILE A 51 -20.39 -0.44 6.32
CA ILE A 51 -19.59 -0.77 5.13
C ILE A 51 -19.84 -2.24 4.78
N PRO A 52 -20.20 -2.57 3.53
CA PRO A 52 -20.43 -3.95 3.10
C PRO A 52 -19.18 -4.82 3.27
N PHE A 53 -19.20 -5.70 4.26
CA PHE A 53 -18.11 -6.67 4.49
C PHE A 53 -18.34 -7.94 3.66
N PRO A 54 -17.30 -8.51 3.02
CA PRO A 54 -17.43 -9.72 2.21
C PRO A 54 -17.55 -10.99 3.07
N VAL A 55 -18.71 -11.17 3.71
CA VAL A 55 -19.02 -12.28 4.62
C VAL A 55 -18.97 -13.68 3.98
N HIS A 56 -18.97 -13.75 2.65
CA HIS A 56 -18.92 -15.01 1.89
C HIS A 56 -17.50 -15.57 1.77
N LEU A 57 -16.46 -14.81 2.10
CA LEU A 57 -15.08 -15.26 2.01
C LEU A 57 -14.70 -16.09 3.25
N SER A 58 -14.33 -17.33 3.01
CA SER A 58 -13.71 -18.20 4.02
C SER A 58 -12.38 -17.63 4.52
N ILE A 59 -11.93 -18.08 5.70
CA ILE A 59 -10.65 -17.67 6.28
C ILE A 59 -9.46 -18.04 5.39
N ASP A 60 -9.55 -19.18 4.69
CA ASP A 60 -8.51 -19.64 3.76
C ASP A 60 -8.43 -18.72 2.54
N GLN A 61 -9.58 -18.35 1.95
CA GLN A 61 -9.63 -17.39 0.85
C GLN A 61 -9.10 -16.01 1.26
N GLN A 62 -9.41 -15.56 2.47
CA GLN A 62 -8.85 -14.30 3.02
C GLN A 62 -7.33 -14.38 3.12
N THR A 63 -6.80 -15.51 3.60
CA THR A 63 -5.36 -15.74 3.74
C THR A 63 -4.66 -15.79 2.38
N ASP A 64 -5.25 -16.45 1.38
CA ASP A 64 -4.73 -16.50 0.02
C ASP A 64 -4.67 -15.12 -0.64
N ILE A 65 -5.71 -14.31 -0.45
CA ILE A 65 -5.73 -12.92 -0.93
C ILE A 65 -4.59 -12.12 -0.29
N VAL A 66 -4.41 -12.24 1.03
CA VAL A 66 -3.33 -11.57 1.76
C VAL A 66 -1.96 -12.01 1.24
N ALA A 67 -1.77 -13.31 0.99
CA ALA A 67 -0.51 -13.84 0.47
C ALA A 67 -0.18 -13.25 -0.91
N LYS A 68 -1.16 -13.18 -1.81
CA LYS A 68 -0.99 -12.57 -3.14
C LYS A 68 -0.63 -11.09 -3.05
N LEU A 69 -1.34 -10.34 -2.20
CA LEU A 69 -1.07 -8.91 -1.97
C LEU A 69 0.33 -8.68 -1.42
N ARG A 70 0.78 -9.52 -0.47
CA ARG A 70 2.14 -9.46 0.07
C ARG A 70 3.19 -9.70 -1.01
N THR A 71 3.02 -10.73 -1.83
CA THR A 71 3.94 -11.02 -2.94
C THR A 71 4.01 -9.86 -3.95
N PHE A 72 2.89 -9.17 -4.22
CA PHE A 72 2.94 -7.96 -5.05
C PHE A 72 3.71 -6.83 -4.36
N GLN A 73 3.51 -6.64 -3.06
CA GLN A 73 4.23 -5.61 -2.30
C GLN A 73 5.74 -5.86 -2.31
N GLU A 74 6.17 -7.11 -2.07
CA GLU A 74 7.58 -7.52 -2.13
C GLU A 74 8.21 -7.22 -3.49
N LYS A 75 7.51 -7.51 -4.59
CA LYS A 75 7.97 -7.19 -5.95
C LYS A 75 8.10 -5.69 -6.18
N LEU A 76 7.14 -4.90 -5.72
CA LEU A 76 7.20 -3.43 -5.83
C LEU A 76 8.37 -2.86 -5.05
N ASP A 77 8.63 -3.40 -3.85
CA ASP A 77 9.75 -2.95 -3.02
C ASP A 77 11.10 -3.29 -3.67
N ALA A 78 11.24 -4.48 -4.25
CA ALA A 78 12.42 -4.86 -5.02
C ALA A 78 12.66 -3.91 -6.21
N VAL A 79 11.61 -3.56 -6.96
CA VAL A 79 11.71 -2.61 -8.08
C VAL A 79 12.16 -1.23 -7.62
N ARG A 80 11.64 -0.74 -6.48
CA ARG A 80 12.05 0.57 -5.93
C ARG A 80 13.52 0.58 -5.53
N VAL A 81 14.01 -0.49 -4.91
CA VAL A 81 15.43 -0.62 -4.53
C VAL A 81 16.31 -0.57 -5.78
N LEU A 82 16.00 -1.38 -6.79
CA LEU A 82 16.74 -1.40 -8.06
C LEU A 82 16.74 -0.04 -8.76
N GLN A 83 15.63 0.70 -8.71
CA GLN A 83 15.55 2.06 -9.27
C GLN A 83 16.50 3.03 -8.55
N ILE A 84 16.58 2.95 -7.22
CA ILE A 84 17.48 3.80 -6.42
C ILE A 84 18.94 3.45 -6.72
N GLU A 85 19.27 2.16 -6.79
CA GLU A 85 20.62 1.69 -7.13
C GLU A 85 21.02 2.16 -8.54
N THR A 86 20.16 1.95 -9.54
CA THR A 86 20.41 2.39 -10.92
C THR A 86 20.59 3.90 -11.02
N ALA A 87 19.78 4.69 -10.31
CA ALA A 87 19.93 6.15 -10.29
C ALA A 87 21.29 6.56 -9.69
N THR A 88 21.70 5.89 -8.61
CA THR A 88 22.99 6.14 -7.95
C THR A 88 24.16 5.80 -8.87
N GLU A 89 24.09 4.68 -9.60
CA GLU A 89 25.10 4.30 -10.59
C GLU A 89 25.18 5.32 -11.72
N LEU A 90 24.05 5.76 -12.28
CA LEU A 90 23.99 6.77 -13.34
C LEU A 90 24.60 8.11 -12.89
N ASP A 91 24.32 8.55 -11.66
CA ASP A 91 24.90 9.78 -11.10
C ASP A 91 26.43 9.67 -10.97
N ALA A 92 26.97 8.47 -10.69
CA ALA A 92 28.40 8.22 -10.60
C ALA A 92 29.09 8.04 -11.97
N MET A 93 28.34 7.68 -13.03
CA MET A 93 28.89 7.44 -14.36
C MET A 93 29.47 8.69 -15.01
N LEU A 94 28.78 9.83 -14.94
CA LEU A 94 29.26 11.06 -15.59
C LEU A 94 30.61 11.54 -15.00
N PRO A 95 30.78 11.63 -13.66
CA PRO A 95 32.08 11.90 -13.06
C PRO A 95 33.16 10.89 -13.47
N ALA A 96 32.85 9.59 -13.49
CA ALA A 96 33.82 8.55 -13.84
C ALA A 96 34.27 8.62 -15.31
N ILE A 97 33.36 8.94 -16.24
CA ILE A 97 33.70 9.12 -17.66
C ILE A 97 34.57 10.37 -17.84
N LEU A 98 34.20 11.48 -17.21
CA LEU A 98 35.00 12.71 -17.28
C LEU A 98 36.41 12.50 -16.72
N ASP A 99 36.51 11.85 -15.57
CA ASP A 99 37.76 11.53 -14.91
C ASP A 99 38.68 10.65 -15.79
N LYS A 100 38.13 9.64 -16.47
CA LYS A 100 38.87 8.84 -17.47
C LYS A 100 39.26 9.63 -18.72
N ALA A 101 38.40 10.54 -19.19
CA ALA A 101 38.68 11.41 -20.34
C ALA A 101 39.86 12.35 -20.03
N PHE A 102 39.88 12.95 -18.83
CA PHE A 102 40.95 13.84 -18.40
C PHE A 102 42.27 13.13 -18.15
N ARG A 103 42.26 11.83 -17.81
CA ARG A 103 43.48 11.00 -17.73
C ARG A 103 43.95 10.46 -19.09
N GLY A 104 43.19 10.66 -20.17
CA GLY A 104 43.54 10.13 -21.50
C GLY A 104 43.35 8.61 -21.61
N GLU A 105 42.56 8.00 -20.73
CA GLU A 105 42.28 6.55 -20.71
C GLU A 105 41.08 6.15 -21.59
N LEU A 106 40.41 7.14 -22.21
CA LEU A 106 39.37 6.98 -23.21
C LEU A 106 39.95 7.32 -24.60
N SER A 107 40.70 6.39 -25.19
CA SER A 107 41.24 6.48 -26.56
C SER A 107 40.82 5.29 -27.39
#